data_AF-A0A7S4ICD6-F1
#
_entry.id   AF-A0A7S4ICD6-F1
#
_cell.length_a   1.000
_cell.length_b   1.000
_cell.length_c   1.000
_cell.angle_alpha   90.00
_cell.angle_beta   90.00
_cell.angle_gamma   90.00
#
_symmetry.space_group_name_H-M   'P 1'
#
loop_
_entity.id
_entity.type
_entity.pdbx_description
1 polymer ?
#
loop_
_entity_poly.entity_id
_entity_poly.type
_entity_poly.pdbx_seq_one_letter_code
_entity_poly.pdbx_strand_id
1 'polypeptide(L)'
;MPIHFSNPDFLSKFEHPYPRFAQGAFKVALKALYEAKLRALRVPEEAITEKMGASFRQWGKPTEATFRFVEQRLRDLTPSGAGPVATERFYMVGDNPASDMEGVRRANIFHRGKSTSWKGVLVKTGVYKEGDETNGAAVVVQGIGQAVDWILEQEAKME
;
A
#
# COMPACT_ATOMS: atom_id res chain seq x y z
N MET A 1 -11.35 -18.40 -15.29
CA MET A 1 -11.75 -17.86 -13.98
C MET A 1 -10.72 -16.81 -13.57
N PRO A 2 -11.12 -15.59 -13.16
CA PRO A 2 -10.17 -14.58 -12.71
C PRO A 2 -9.50 -14.97 -11.39
N ILE A 3 -8.23 -14.62 -11.24
CA ILE A 3 -7.40 -14.84 -10.05
C ILE A 3 -7.11 -13.48 -9.42
N HIS A 4 -7.45 -13.33 -8.14
CA HIS A 4 -7.30 -12.08 -7.40
C HIS A 4 -6.17 -12.23 -6.37
N PHE A 5 -5.24 -11.27 -6.36
CA PHE A 5 -4.23 -11.11 -5.33
C PHE A 5 -4.59 -9.90 -4.47
N SER A 6 -4.51 -10.06 -3.15
CA SER A 6 -4.88 -9.04 -2.17
C SER A 6 -3.72 -8.21 -1.64
N ASN A 7 -2.48 -8.65 -1.88
CA ASN A 7 -1.26 -8.00 -1.40
C ASN A 7 -0.14 -8.12 -2.45
N PRO A 8 0.38 -7.01 -3.01
CA PRO A 8 1.48 -7.04 -3.97
C PRO A 8 2.86 -7.06 -3.31
N ASP A 9 2.95 -6.95 -1.98
CA ASP A 9 4.21 -6.87 -1.26
C ASP A 9 5.09 -8.08 -1.60
N PHE A 10 6.29 -7.79 -2.06
CA PHE A 10 7.28 -8.84 -2.33
C PHE A 10 7.91 -9.33 -1.04
N LEU A 11 8.19 -8.41 -0.11
CA LEU A 11 8.74 -8.68 1.22
C LEU A 11 7.80 -8.18 2.31
N SER A 12 7.74 -8.92 3.41
CA SER A 12 7.09 -8.51 4.65
C SER A 12 7.96 -8.93 5.84
N LYS A 13 7.93 -8.16 6.93
CA LYS A 13 8.63 -8.51 8.17
C LYS A 13 7.67 -9.21 9.14
N PHE A 14 8.12 -10.34 9.66
CA PHE A 14 7.46 -11.12 10.70
C PHE A 14 8.40 -11.20 11.91
N GLU A 15 8.19 -12.16 12.82
CA GLU A 15 9.07 -12.37 14.00
C GLU A 15 10.53 -12.73 13.63
N HIS A 16 10.76 -13.18 12.38
CA HIS A 16 12.09 -13.54 11.92
C HIS A 16 13.00 -12.30 11.70
N PRO A 17 14.31 -12.36 12.03
CA PRO A 17 15.24 -11.23 11.87
C PRO A 17 15.41 -10.65 10.46
N TYR A 18 15.00 -11.40 9.43
CA TYR A 18 15.11 -11.01 8.02
C TYR A 18 13.73 -11.00 7.37
N PRO A 19 13.42 -9.98 6.54
CA PRO A 19 12.19 -9.95 5.75
C PRO A 19 12.01 -11.23 4.93
N ARG A 20 10.77 -11.68 4.80
CA ARG A 20 10.40 -12.90 4.08
C ARG A 20 9.54 -12.57 2.87
N PHE A 21 9.55 -13.48 1.90
CA PHE A 21 8.66 -13.40 0.77
C PHE A 21 7.19 -13.38 1.22
N ALA A 22 6.46 -12.40 0.72
CA ALA A 22 5.03 -12.23 0.94
C ALA A 22 4.25 -12.63 -0.32
N GLN A 23 2.96 -12.29 -0.37
CA GLN A 23 2.07 -12.73 -1.45
C GLN A 23 2.51 -12.23 -2.84
N GLY A 24 3.21 -11.09 -2.93
CA GLY A 24 3.79 -10.61 -4.19
C GLY A 24 4.79 -11.60 -4.80
N ALA A 25 5.61 -12.27 -3.98
CA ALA A 25 6.50 -13.31 -4.46
C ALA A 25 5.72 -14.56 -4.94
N PHE A 26 4.67 -14.95 -4.21
CA PHE A 26 3.77 -16.02 -4.64
C PHE A 26 3.09 -15.70 -5.98
N LYS A 27 2.65 -14.45 -6.18
CA LYS A 27 2.11 -13.98 -7.46
C LYS A 27 3.11 -14.12 -8.59
N VAL A 28 4.37 -13.74 -8.38
CA VAL A 28 5.44 -13.89 -9.39
C VAL A 28 5.61 -15.36 -9.77
N ALA A 29 5.72 -16.25 -8.78
CA ALA A 29 5.85 -17.68 -9.00
C ALA A 29 4.64 -18.27 -9.75
N LEU A 30 3.42 -17.93 -9.34
CA LEU A 30 2.20 -18.43 -9.97
C LEU A 30 2.07 -17.95 -11.43
N LYS A 31 2.41 -16.68 -11.70
CA LYS A 31 2.43 -16.15 -13.06
C LYS A 31 3.42 -16.90 -13.94
N ALA A 32 4.63 -17.16 -13.45
CA ALA A 32 5.65 -17.90 -14.19
C ALA A 32 5.20 -19.34 -14.50
N LEU A 33 4.61 -20.04 -13.52
CA LEU A 33 4.09 -21.40 -13.72
C LEU A 33 2.93 -21.43 -14.72
N TYR A 34 2.01 -20.45 -14.64
CA TYR A 34 0.88 -20.36 -15.55
C TYR A 34 1.32 -20.07 -16.99
N GLU A 35 2.26 -19.14 -17.16
CA GLU A 35 2.85 -18.84 -18.47
C GLU A 35 3.58 -20.06 -19.06
N ALA A 36 4.41 -20.74 -18.27
CA ALA A 36 5.10 -21.95 -18.69
C ALA A 36 4.11 -23.05 -19.14
N LYS A 37 2.99 -23.19 -18.42
CA LYS A 37 1.93 -24.14 -18.79
C LYS A 37 1.27 -23.78 -20.13
N LEU A 38 0.99 -22.50 -20.37
CA LEU A 38 0.42 -22.04 -21.64
C LEU A 38 1.38 -22.28 -22.82
N ARG A 39 2.68 -22.00 -22.62
CA ARG A 39 3.72 -22.30 -23.62
C ARG A 39 3.80 -23.80 -23.92
N ALA A 40 3.75 -24.65 -22.88
CA ALA A 40 3.73 -26.11 -23.05
C ALA A 40 2.50 -26.62 -23.83
N LEU A 41 1.38 -25.88 -23.79
CA LEU A 41 0.17 -26.13 -24.56
C LEU A 41 0.20 -25.52 -25.97
N ARG A 42 1.34 -24.93 -26.39
CA ARG A 42 1.53 -24.26 -27.69
C ARG A 42 0.53 -23.13 -27.96
N VAL A 43 0.11 -22.43 -26.91
CA VAL A 43 -0.70 -21.21 -27.07
C VAL A 43 0.17 -20.13 -27.74
N PRO A 44 -0.33 -19.42 -28.78
CA PRO A 44 0.41 -18.31 -29.40
C PRO A 44 0.78 -17.22 -28.40
N GLU A 45 1.94 -16.57 -28.60
CA GLU A 45 2.50 -15.61 -27.64
C GLU A 45 1.59 -14.41 -27.37
N GLU A 46 0.90 -13.94 -28.42
CA GLU A 46 -0.07 -12.86 -28.34
C GLU A 46 -1.25 -13.24 -27.43
N ALA A 47 -1.74 -14.48 -27.58
CA ALA A 47 -2.82 -15.02 -26.76
C ALA A 47 -2.37 -15.32 -25.32
N ILE A 48 -1.09 -15.63 -25.09
CA ILE A 48 -0.53 -15.74 -23.74
C ILE A 48 -0.58 -14.38 -23.04
N THR A 49 -0.08 -13.33 -23.71
CA THR A 49 -0.05 -11.98 -23.15
C THR A 49 -1.45 -11.49 -22.78
N GLU A 50 -2.42 -11.68 -23.67
CA GLU A 50 -3.83 -11.33 -23.43
C GLU A 50 -4.39 -12.12 -22.23
N LYS A 51 -4.23 -13.45 -22.21
CA LYS A 51 -4.72 -14.30 -21.12
C LYS A 51 -4.08 -13.92 -19.78
N MET A 52 -2.79 -13.61 -19.75
CA MET A 52 -2.10 -13.15 -18.55
C MET A 52 -2.70 -11.82 -18.05
N GLY A 53 -2.91 -10.85 -18.93
CA GLY A 53 -3.50 -9.55 -18.57
C GLY A 53 -4.95 -9.64 -18.07
N ALA A 54 -5.74 -10.56 -18.65
CA ALA A 54 -7.14 -10.76 -18.28
C ALA A 54 -7.31 -11.62 -17.01
N SER A 55 -6.40 -12.57 -16.76
CA SER A 55 -6.58 -13.58 -15.70
C SER A 55 -6.21 -13.08 -14.31
N PHE A 56 -5.30 -12.11 -14.18
CA PHE A 56 -4.77 -11.71 -12.88
C PHE A 56 -5.19 -10.28 -12.50
N ARG A 57 -5.82 -10.13 -11.33
CA ARG A 57 -6.19 -8.84 -10.73
C ARG A 57 -5.40 -8.61 -9.45
N GLN A 58 -4.90 -7.39 -9.25
CA GLN A 58 -4.15 -7.00 -8.06
C GLN A 58 -4.93 -5.99 -7.23
N TRP A 59 -4.97 -6.22 -5.93
CA TRP A 59 -5.49 -5.36 -4.88
C TRP A 59 -4.43 -5.19 -3.78
N GLY A 60 -4.74 -4.41 -2.74
CA GLY A 60 -3.81 -4.11 -1.65
C GLY A 60 -3.01 -2.85 -1.93
N LYS A 61 -2.30 -2.32 -0.93
CA LYS A 61 -1.38 -1.19 -1.11
C LYS A 61 -0.31 -1.57 -2.14
N PRO A 62 0.13 -0.68 -3.04
CA PRO A 62 -0.20 0.74 -3.15
C PRO A 62 -1.36 1.02 -4.13
N THR A 63 -2.30 0.09 -4.35
CA THR A 63 -3.37 0.29 -5.34
C THR A 63 -4.37 1.35 -4.90
N GLU A 64 -4.80 2.20 -5.84
CA GLU A 64 -5.79 3.25 -5.59
C GLU A 64 -7.11 2.70 -5.03
N ALA A 65 -7.58 1.56 -5.55
CA ALA A 65 -8.82 0.94 -5.07
C ALA A 65 -8.78 0.63 -3.57
N THR A 66 -7.64 0.17 -3.05
CA THR A 66 -7.47 -0.08 -1.62
C THR A 66 -7.50 1.20 -0.80
N PHE A 67 -6.84 2.27 -1.26
CA PHE A 67 -6.87 3.55 -0.56
C PHE A 67 -8.29 4.15 -0.55
N ARG A 68 -9.00 4.14 -1.69
CA ARG A 68 -10.39 4.60 -1.76
C ARG A 68 -11.31 3.83 -0.81
N PHE A 69 -11.14 2.51 -0.75
CA PHE A 69 -11.90 1.66 0.16
C PHE A 69 -11.63 2.03 1.63
N VAL A 70 -10.37 2.22 2.02
CA VAL A 70 -10.01 2.59 3.39
C VAL A 70 -10.55 3.97 3.75
N GLU A 71 -10.45 4.96 2.86
CA GLU A 71 -11.03 6.29 3.09
C GLU A 71 -12.53 6.22 3.34
N GLN A 72 -13.27 5.49 2.51
CA GLN A 72 -14.71 5.29 2.70
C GLN A 72 -14.99 4.61 4.04
N ARG A 73 -14.23 3.55 4.36
CA ARG A 73 -14.44 2.83 5.62
C ARG A 73 -14.15 3.68 6.85
N LEU A 74 -13.13 4.53 6.80
CA LEU A 74 -12.82 5.47 7.89
C LEU A 74 -13.90 6.54 8.03
N ARG A 75 -14.44 7.06 6.92
CA ARG A 75 -15.59 7.99 6.96
C ARG A 75 -16.81 7.36 7.62
N ASP A 76 -17.10 6.09 7.33
CA ASP A 76 -18.23 5.36 7.94
C ASP A 76 -18.06 5.16 9.46
N LEU A 77 -16.82 5.19 9.96
CA LEU A 77 -16.50 5.06 11.38
C LEU A 77 -16.48 6.40 12.12
N THR A 78 -16.45 7.52 11.39
CA THR A 78 -16.49 8.85 11.99
C THR A 78 -17.86 9.04 12.69
N PRO A 79 -17.88 9.38 14.00
CA PRO A 79 -19.13 9.54 14.73
C PRO A 79 -20.08 10.54 14.07
N SER A 80 -21.36 10.17 13.98
CA SER A 80 -22.42 11.05 13.51
C SER A 80 -22.54 12.25 14.46
N GLY A 81 -22.07 13.42 14.04
CA GLY A 81 -22.01 14.62 14.89
C GLY A 81 -20.68 15.37 14.79
N ALA A 82 -19.64 14.78 14.22
CA ALA A 82 -18.52 15.55 13.70
C ALA A 82 -19.07 16.49 12.61
N GLY A 83 -18.99 17.81 12.83
CA GLY A 83 -19.38 18.79 11.83
C GLY A 83 -18.65 18.57 10.50
N PRO A 84 -19.04 19.26 9.42
CA PRO A 84 -18.37 19.11 8.13
C PRO A 84 -16.86 19.33 8.28
N VAL A 85 -16.08 18.27 8.01
CA VAL A 85 -14.62 18.33 8.05
C VAL A 85 -14.17 19.10 6.82
N ALA A 86 -13.69 20.34 7.02
CA ALA A 86 -13.25 21.20 5.93
C ALA A 86 -12.04 20.63 5.15
N THR A 87 -11.24 19.76 5.79
CA THR A 87 -10.07 19.08 5.18
C THR A 87 -9.86 17.72 5.83
N GLU A 88 -9.94 16.65 5.02
CA GLU A 88 -9.68 15.29 5.47
C GLU A 88 -8.17 15.00 5.42
N ARG A 89 -7.60 14.60 6.56
CA ARG A 89 -6.21 14.18 6.67
C ARG A 89 -6.14 12.73 7.12
N PHE A 90 -5.45 11.93 6.34
CA PHE A 90 -5.17 10.53 6.65
C PHE A 90 -3.69 10.35 6.95
N TYR A 91 -3.39 9.56 7.97
CA TYR A 91 -2.03 9.19 8.34
C TYR A 91 -1.82 7.71 8.08
N MET A 92 -0.88 7.39 7.18
CA MET A 92 -0.46 6.02 6.93
C MET A 92 0.80 5.75 7.74
N VAL A 93 0.66 4.98 8.83
CA VAL A 93 1.83 4.46 9.56
C VAL A 93 2.20 3.11 8.95
N GLY A 94 3.43 2.99 8.46
CA GLY A 94 3.89 1.80 7.74
C GLY A 94 5.39 1.64 7.79
N ASP A 95 5.89 0.51 7.36
CA ASP A 95 7.30 0.12 7.42
C ASP A 95 7.92 -0.19 6.06
N ASN A 96 7.13 -0.20 4.99
CA ASN A 96 7.56 -0.58 3.66
C ASN A 96 7.46 0.62 2.68
N PRO A 97 8.58 1.25 2.30
CA PRO A 97 8.57 2.38 1.37
C PRO A 97 7.93 2.06 0.00
N ALA A 98 8.10 0.84 -0.49
CA ALA A 98 7.60 0.40 -1.79
C ALA A 98 6.08 0.10 -1.79
N SER A 99 5.45 0.04 -0.61
CA SER A 99 4.03 -0.30 -0.46
C SER A 99 3.26 0.80 0.26
N ASP A 100 3.67 1.14 1.48
CA ASP A 100 2.98 2.10 2.34
C ASP A 100 3.19 3.52 1.82
N MET A 101 4.45 3.92 1.67
CA MET A 101 4.80 5.29 1.25
C MET A 101 4.47 5.50 -0.23
N GLU A 102 4.65 4.47 -1.06
CA GLU A 102 4.19 4.51 -2.46
C GLU A 102 2.67 4.68 -2.55
N GLY A 103 1.93 4.02 -1.67
CA GLY A 103 0.47 4.16 -1.57
C GLY A 103 0.07 5.59 -1.22
N VAL A 104 0.70 6.18 -0.20
CA VAL A 104 0.51 7.60 0.18
C VAL A 104 0.80 8.53 -0.99
N ARG A 105 1.92 8.32 -1.69
CA ARG A 105 2.32 9.15 -2.82
C ARG A 105 1.28 9.08 -3.94
N ARG A 106 0.80 7.89 -4.30
CA ARG A 106 -0.27 7.70 -5.30
C ARG A 106 -1.59 8.32 -4.84
N ALA A 107 -1.93 8.19 -3.55
CA ALA A 107 -3.10 8.81 -2.97
C ALA A 107 -3.11 10.33 -3.14
N ASN A 108 -2.00 10.97 -2.82
CA ASN A 108 -1.88 12.42 -2.99
C ASN A 108 -1.91 12.86 -4.46
N ILE A 109 -1.48 12.01 -5.40
CA ILE A 109 -1.60 12.33 -6.84
C ILE A 109 -3.07 12.38 -7.26
N PHE A 110 -3.88 11.37 -6.91
CA PHE A 110 -5.29 11.37 -7.31
C PHE A 110 -6.19 12.28 -6.45
N HIS A 111 -5.67 12.82 -5.35
CA HIS A 111 -6.30 13.86 -4.55
C HIS A 111 -5.79 15.28 -4.81
N ARG A 112 -4.93 15.47 -5.82
CA ARG A 112 -4.46 16.81 -6.19
C ARG A 112 -5.65 17.75 -6.46
N GLY A 113 -5.68 18.89 -5.76
CA GLY A 113 -6.75 19.88 -5.87
C GLY A 113 -8.01 19.56 -5.05
N LYS A 114 -7.98 18.53 -4.20
CA LYS A 114 -9.04 18.21 -3.24
C LYS A 114 -8.63 18.57 -1.81
N SER A 115 -9.61 18.60 -0.92
CA SER A 115 -9.41 18.80 0.52
C SER A 115 -9.04 17.50 1.27
N THR A 116 -8.72 16.43 0.55
CA THR A 116 -8.23 15.16 1.13
C THR A 116 -6.72 15.06 0.94
N SER A 117 -5.99 14.70 1.98
CA SER A 117 -4.54 14.48 1.90
C SER A 117 -4.08 13.32 2.77
N TRP A 118 -3.01 12.67 2.34
CA TRP A 118 -2.35 11.58 3.05
C TRP A 118 -0.94 11.99 3.49
N LYS A 119 -0.57 11.64 4.72
CA LYS A 119 0.80 11.75 5.22
C LYS A 119 1.33 10.37 5.58
N GLY A 120 2.53 10.05 5.10
CA GLY A 120 3.22 8.81 5.40
C GLY A 120 4.14 8.95 6.60
N VAL A 121 3.96 8.11 7.61
CA VAL A 121 4.82 8.00 8.79
C VAL A 121 5.53 6.66 8.74
N LEU A 122 6.83 6.68 8.48
CA LEU A 122 7.62 5.47 8.26
C LEU A 122 8.23 4.99 9.57
N VAL A 123 8.05 3.73 9.93
CA VAL A 123 8.59 3.14 11.17
C VAL A 123 9.80 2.24 10.90
N LYS A 124 10.77 2.24 11.82
CA LYS A 124 12.01 1.43 11.74
C LYS A 124 11.86 0.01 12.27
N THR A 125 10.71 -0.35 12.82
CA THR A 125 10.45 -1.70 13.35
C THR A 125 10.27 -2.76 12.27
N GLY A 126 10.23 -2.39 10.99
CA GLY A 126 9.80 -3.25 9.90
C GLY A 126 10.81 -3.43 8.77
N VAL A 127 10.31 -3.49 7.53
CA VAL A 127 11.05 -3.75 6.28
C VAL A 127 12.11 -2.68 6.01
N TYR A 128 11.79 -1.41 6.22
CA TYR A 128 12.70 -0.28 6.09
C TYR A 128 13.92 -0.41 6.99
N LYS A 129 15.10 -0.09 6.46
CA LYS A 129 16.36 0.02 7.20
C LYS A 129 16.90 1.44 7.12
N GLU A 130 17.69 1.82 8.12
CA GLU A 130 18.32 3.15 8.14
C GLU A 130 19.18 3.36 6.89
N GLY A 131 18.93 4.48 6.18
CA GLY A 131 19.62 4.82 4.94
C GLY A 131 18.92 4.35 3.66
N ASP A 132 17.86 3.54 3.76
CA ASP A 132 17.02 3.22 2.60
C ASP A 132 16.25 4.46 2.13
N GLU A 133 15.82 4.45 0.87
CA GLU A 133 14.92 5.48 0.36
C GLU A 133 13.56 5.43 1.06
N THR A 134 13.11 6.57 1.58
CA THR A 134 11.85 6.67 2.33
C THR A 134 10.62 6.77 1.44
N ASN A 135 10.83 6.96 0.14
CA ASN A 135 9.80 7.21 -0.87
C ASN A 135 8.84 8.36 -0.47
N GLY A 136 9.40 9.44 0.08
CA GLY A 136 8.66 10.65 0.43
C GLY A 136 7.88 10.56 1.75
N ALA A 137 8.29 9.71 2.69
CA ALA A 137 7.73 9.73 4.04
C ALA A 137 7.86 11.13 4.67
N ALA A 138 6.81 11.58 5.37
CA ALA A 138 6.79 12.87 6.05
C ALA A 138 7.72 12.88 7.28
N VAL A 139 7.85 11.72 7.94
CA VAL A 139 8.78 11.51 9.05
C VAL A 139 9.18 10.03 9.10
N VAL A 140 10.37 9.76 9.63
CA VAL A 140 10.82 8.40 9.96
C VAL A 140 11.01 8.31 11.47
N VAL A 141 10.34 7.36 12.12
CA VAL A 141 10.30 7.22 13.58
C VAL A 141 10.64 5.80 14.03
N GLN A 142 10.96 5.62 15.31
CA GLN A 142 11.42 4.33 15.82
C GLN A 142 10.34 3.25 15.76
N GLY A 143 9.11 3.57 16.15
CA GLY A 143 8.00 2.63 16.14
C GLY A 143 6.64 3.32 16.23
N ILE A 144 5.60 2.52 16.47
CA ILE A 144 4.20 3.00 16.46
C ILE A 144 3.92 4.05 17.53
N GLY A 145 4.54 3.97 18.72
CA GLY A 145 4.36 4.97 19.78
C GLY A 145 4.78 6.36 19.31
N GLN A 146 6.00 6.49 18.80
CA GLN A 146 6.52 7.76 18.29
C GLN A 146 5.77 8.24 17.03
N ALA A 147 5.21 7.32 16.25
CA ALA A 147 4.35 7.68 15.12
C ALA A 147 3.09 8.37 15.61
N VAL A 148 2.43 7.83 16.64
CA VAL A 148 1.23 8.42 17.24
C VAL A 148 1.55 9.76 17.89
N ASP A 149 2.62 9.85 18.67
CA ASP A 149 3.04 11.10 19.31
C ASP A 149 3.25 12.21 18.27
N TRP A 150 3.98 11.89 17.18
CA TRP A 150 4.21 12.84 16.09
C TRP A 150 2.90 13.27 15.42
N ILE A 151 1.97 12.35 15.16
CA ILE A 151 0.66 12.67 14.55
C ILE A 151 -0.11 13.65 15.43
N LEU A 152 -0.18 13.40 16.73
CA LEU A 152 -0.88 14.28 17.68
C LEU A 152 -0.25 15.67 17.73
N GLU A 153 1.08 15.75 17.72
CA GLU A 153 1.79 17.04 17.64
C GLU A 153 1.53 17.79 16.33
N GLN A 154 1.35 17.10 15.20
CA GLN A 154 1.01 17.75 13.94
C GLN A 154 -0.37 18.36 13.97
N GLU A 155 -1.36 17.64 14.50
CA GLU A 155 -2.74 18.14 14.56
C GLU A 155 -2.88 19.28 15.60
N ALA A 156 -2.19 19.19 16.74
CA ALA A 156 -2.20 20.25 17.76
C ALA A 156 -1.62 21.59 17.29
N LYS A 157 -0.73 21.60 16.28
CA LYS A 157 -0.17 22.84 15.70
C LYS A 157 -1.10 23.49 14.67
N MET A 158 -2.18 22.81 14.29
CA MET A 158 -3.12 23.26 13.27
C MET A 158 -4.44 23.77 13.85
N GLU A 159 -4.61 23.67 15.17
CA GLU A 159 -5.65 24.36 15.96
C GLU A 159 -5.18 25.76 16.35
#